data_AF-A0A4Z0C1W7-F1
#
_entry.id   AF-A0A4Z0C1W7-F1
#
_cell.length_a   1.000
_cell.length_b   1.000
_cell.length_c   1.000
_cell.angle_alpha   90.00
_cell.angle_beta   90.00
_cell.angle_gamma   90.00
#
_symmetry.space_group_name_H-M   'P 1'
#
loop_
_entity.id
_entity.type
_entity.pdbx_description
1 polymer ?
#
loop_
_entity_poly.entity_id
_entity_poly.type
_entity_poly.pdbx_seq_one_letter_code
_entity_poly.pdbx_strand_id
1 'polypeptide(L)'
;MFPRLHFAESARRFSPVRMNKQLLLALWLAPTLAFSQPGSAPRANITNYEAPGSLAATQQLPCIDLADARPTMTPPDLHTAVRACIQAREFDRAARLFVLAGVYARFDAKRVADPSAHGAGRALIIQTTSAFSASDRERLAAGVKRLAGEDRRQQQAFCAQVRQLGVPQYLPRYMIQHGVDALSARASPQNALVAPFDADAVWSHLQSSYMRCPTP
;
A
#
# COMPACT_ATOMS: atom_id res chain seq x y z
N MET A 1 31.61 -38.08 -20.87
CA MET A 1 30.31 -38.50 -21.42
C MET A 1 29.38 -37.29 -21.34
N PHE A 2 28.88 -36.84 -22.48
CA PHE A 2 28.19 -35.56 -22.80
C PHE A 2 26.88 -35.27 -22.00
N PRO A 3 26.27 -34.06 -22.09
CA PRO A 3 26.78 -32.77 -22.58
C PRO A 3 26.49 -31.53 -21.69
N ARG A 4 27.28 -30.47 -21.95
CA ARG A 4 27.03 -29.06 -21.61
C ARG A 4 25.95 -28.46 -22.52
N LEU A 5 25.13 -27.54 -22.00
CA LEU A 5 24.35 -26.60 -22.81
C LEU A 5 24.85 -25.17 -22.57
N HIS A 6 25.46 -24.60 -23.60
CA HIS A 6 25.74 -23.17 -23.76
C HIS A 6 24.48 -22.51 -24.33
N PHE A 7 24.00 -21.43 -23.71
CA PHE A 7 23.12 -20.46 -24.36
C PHE A 7 23.95 -19.27 -24.83
N ALA A 8 23.94 -19.06 -26.14
CA ALA A 8 24.64 -17.99 -26.82
C ALA A 8 23.80 -16.71 -26.85
N GLU A 9 24.54 -15.61 -26.77
CA GLU A 9 24.17 -14.21 -26.82
C GLU A 9 23.65 -13.81 -28.23
N SER A 10 22.61 -12.98 -28.30
CA SER A 10 22.21 -12.35 -29.57
C SER A 10 21.76 -10.91 -29.34
N ALA A 11 22.73 -10.00 -29.37
CA ALA A 11 22.51 -8.58 -29.54
C ALA A 11 22.22 -8.29 -31.02
N ARG A 12 21.03 -7.78 -31.35
CA ARG A 12 20.75 -7.20 -32.67
C ARG A 12 20.79 -5.68 -32.59
N ARG A 13 21.72 -5.12 -33.36
CA ARG A 13 21.89 -3.69 -33.62
C ARG A 13 20.73 -3.18 -34.47
N PHE A 14 20.17 -2.03 -34.09
CA PHE A 14 19.30 -1.23 -34.95
C PHE A 14 20.16 -0.41 -35.92
N SER A 15 19.93 -0.57 -37.22
CA SER A 15 20.41 0.34 -38.27
C SER A 15 19.25 1.19 -38.78
N PRO A 16 19.39 2.51 -38.95
CA PRO A 16 18.37 3.34 -39.56
C PRO A 16 18.41 3.21 -41.08
N VAL A 17 17.24 2.97 -41.69
CA VAL A 17 17.08 2.96 -43.15
C VAL A 17 17.01 4.40 -43.68
N ARG A 18 17.84 4.69 -44.68
CA ARG A 18 17.87 5.93 -45.48
C ARG A 18 16.56 6.11 -46.24
N MET A 19 15.90 7.25 -46.05
CA MET A 19 14.68 7.61 -46.76
C MET A 19 15.05 8.25 -48.11
N ASN A 20 14.74 7.57 -49.21
CA ASN A 20 14.95 8.07 -50.56
C ASN A 20 13.70 8.82 -51.04
N LYS A 21 13.86 10.11 -51.37
CA LYS A 21 12.82 10.95 -51.97
C LYS A 21 12.80 10.68 -53.47
N GLN A 22 11.72 10.09 -53.99
CA GLN A 22 11.21 10.44 -55.33
C GLN A 22 9.83 9.83 -55.59
N LEU A 23 8.93 10.73 -56.00
CA LEU A 23 7.72 10.61 -56.82
C LEU A 23 6.95 9.29 -56.84
N LEU A 24 5.65 9.37 -56.56
CA LEU A 24 4.61 9.03 -57.53
C LEU A 24 3.28 9.65 -57.09
N LEU A 25 2.72 10.49 -57.96
CA LEU A 25 1.34 10.95 -57.90
C LEU A 25 0.40 9.74 -58.02
N ALA A 26 -0.59 9.64 -57.15
CA ALA A 26 -1.80 8.88 -57.40
C ALA A 26 -2.99 9.64 -56.80
N LEU A 27 -3.85 10.16 -57.68
CA LEU A 27 -5.19 10.66 -57.35
C LEU A 27 -5.98 9.53 -56.69
N TRP A 28 -6.42 9.74 -55.44
CA TRP A 28 -7.47 8.93 -54.81
C TRP A 28 -8.69 9.81 -54.59
N LEU A 29 -9.74 9.57 -55.38
CA LEU A 29 -11.11 9.94 -55.05
C LEU A 29 -11.57 9.03 -53.90
N ALA A 30 -11.44 9.51 -52.66
CA ALA A 30 -11.98 8.83 -51.49
C ALA A 30 -13.35 9.46 -51.13
N PRO A 31 -14.44 8.67 -51.03
CA PRO A 31 -15.71 9.16 -50.53
C PRO A 31 -15.56 9.52 -49.05
N THR A 32 -15.98 10.72 -48.67
CA THR A 32 -16.00 11.18 -47.28
C THR A 32 -17.04 10.39 -46.48
N LEU A 33 -16.61 9.33 -45.82
CA LEU A 33 -17.39 8.73 -44.73
C LEU A 33 -17.39 9.72 -43.56
N ALA A 34 -18.54 10.34 -43.31
CA ALA A 34 -18.76 11.13 -42.10
C ALA A 34 -18.63 10.20 -40.89
N PHE A 35 -17.49 10.29 -40.19
CA PHE A 35 -17.32 9.69 -38.87
C PHE A 35 -18.19 10.46 -37.88
N SER A 36 -19.37 9.91 -37.55
CA SER A 36 -20.13 10.35 -36.38
C SER A 36 -19.25 10.18 -35.14
N GLN A 37 -18.89 11.28 -34.48
CA GLN A 37 -18.20 11.21 -33.20
C GLN A 37 -19.14 10.55 -32.17
N PRO A 38 -18.69 9.54 -31.40
CA PRO A 38 -19.48 8.99 -30.32
C PRO A 38 -19.75 10.10 -29.29
N GLY A 39 -21.04 10.36 -29.05
CA GLY A 39 -21.49 11.36 -28.08
C GLY A 39 -20.87 11.11 -26.71
N SER A 40 -20.37 12.18 -26.08
CA SER A 40 -19.83 12.14 -24.73
C SER A 40 -20.92 11.70 -23.77
N ALA A 41 -20.80 10.50 -23.18
CA ALA A 41 -21.72 10.07 -22.14
C ALA A 41 -21.69 11.06 -20.96
N PRO A 42 -22.83 11.40 -20.35
CA PRO A 42 -22.86 12.30 -19.21
C PRO A 42 -22.00 11.73 -18.06
N ARG A 43 -21.14 12.58 -17.47
CA ARG A 43 -20.36 12.23 -16.27
C ARG A 43 -21.33 11.89 -15.15
N ALA A 44 -21.39 10.62 -14.76
CA ALA A 44 -22.10 10.20 -13.56
C ALA A 44 -21.52 10.95 -12.34
N ASN A 45 -22.40 11.55 -11.54
CA ASN A 45 -22.02 12.25 -10.32
C ASN A 45 -21.79 11.20 -9.22
N ILE A 46 -20.52 10.88 -8.94
CA ILE A 46 -20.17 9.89 -7.92
C ILE A 46 -20.29 10.55 -6.54
N THR A 47 -21.28 10.14 -5.76
CA THR A 47 -21.41 10.52 -4.34
C THR A 47 -20.73 9.45 -3.50
N ASN A 48 -19.70 9.81 -2.74
CA ASN A 48 -19.02 8.89 -1.84
C ASN A 48 -19.73 8.91 -0.47
N TYR A 49 -20.11 7.74 0.02
CA TYR A 49 -20.75 7.57 1.33
C TYR A 49 -19.76 6.91 2.27
N GLU A 50 -19.43 7.58 3.37
CA GLU A 50 -18.49 7.06 4.39
C GLU A 50 -19.14 7.14 5.77
N ALA A 51 -18.92 6.12 6.61
CA ALA A 51 -19.39 6.18 7.99
C ALA A 51 -18.48 7.12 8.79
N PRO A 52 -19.03 7.87 9.76
CA PRO A 52 -18.21 8.71 10.64
C PRO A 52 -17.08 7.92 11.31
N GLY A 53 -15.85 8.40 11.16
CA GLY A 53 -14.64 7.78 11.72
C GLY A 53 -13.93 6.77 10.80
N SER A 54 -14.45 6.50 9.60
CA SER A 54 -13.74 5.77 8.54
C SER A 54 -12.35 6.38 8.33
N LEU A 55 -11.30 5.55 8.45
CA LEU A 55 -9.88 5.95 8.28
C LEU A 55 -9.39 7.07 9.20
N ALA A 56 -10.17 7.48 10.20
CA ALA A 56 -9.85 8.64 11.02
C ALA A 56 -8.69 8.36 11.97
N ALA A 57 -7.73 9.29 12.03
CA ALA A 57 -6.73 9.32 13.09
C ALA A 57 -7.35 9.80 14.40
N THR A 58 -6.94 9.17 15.50
CA THR A 58 -7.29 9.57 16.86
C THR A 58 -6.35 10.64 17.41
N GLN A 59 -5.14 10.72 16.85
CA GLN A 59 -4.14 11.71 17.22
C GLN A 59 -3.29 12.10 16.00
N GLN A 60 -2.81 13.34 15.97
CA GLN A 60 -1.78 13.77 15.03
C GLN A 60 -0.42 13.56 15.68
N LEU A 61 0.40 12.70 15.10
CA LEU A 61 1.74 12.42 15.59
C LEU A 61 2.76 13.24 14.81
N PRO A 62 3.79 13.80 15.48
CA PRO A 62 4.95 14.33 14.78
C PRO A 62 5.74 13.18 14.14
N CYS A 63 6.85 13.49 13.47
CA CYS A 63 7.79 12.44 13.13
C CYS A 63 8.37 11.89 14.45
N ILE A 64 8.08 10.61 14.76
CA ILE A 64 8.56 9.88 15.95
C ILE A 64 9.50 8.74 15.57
N ASP A 65 10.28 8.22 16.51
CA ASP A 65 11.06 7.00 16.25
C ASP A 65 10.22 5.77 16.53
N LEU A 66 10.63 4.61 15.99
CA LEU A 66 9.91 3.35 16.24
C LEU A 66 9.91 2.98 17.73
N ALA A 67 10.93 3.40 18.48
CA ALA A 67 11.02 3.19 19.92
C ALA A 67 9.94 3.96 20.72
N ASP A 68 9.42 5.06 20.16
CA ASP A 68 8.35 5.87 20.76
C ASP A 68 6.96 5.40 20.34
N ALA A 69 6.86 4.45 19.41
CA ALA A 69 5.60 3.88 19.01
C ALA A 69 4.97 3.11 20.18
N ARG A 70 3.64 3.13 20.25
CA ARG A 70 2.87 2.44 21.29
C ARG A 70 1.85 1.50 20.63
N PRO A 71 1.51 0.36 21.25
CA PRO A 71 0.53 -0.57 20.69
C PRO A 71 -0.90 0.02 20.65
N THR A 72 -1.12 1.16 21.30
CA THR A 72 -2.37 1.93 21.26
C THR A 72 -2.47 2.89 20.07
N MET A 73 -1.37 3.11 19.33
CA MET A 73 -1.39 3.93 18.11
C MET A 73 -2.00 3.14 16.94
N THR A 74 -3.04 3.69 16.35
CA THR A 74 -3.73 3.07 15.21
C THR A 74 -2.95 3.29 13.90
N PRO A 75 -3.18 2.50 12.84
CA PRO A 75 -2.58 2.74 11.53
C PRO A 75 -2.84 4.15 10.99
N PRO A 76 -4.05 4.73 11.07
CA PRO A 76 -4.23 6.16 10.78
C PRO A 76 -3.30 7.09 11.55
N ASP A 77 -3.13 6.89 12.86
CA ASP A 77 -2.20 7.69 13.68
C ASP A 77 -0.76 7.56 13.17
N LEU A 78 -0.30 6.33 12.97
CA LEU A 78 1.04 6.04 12.44
C LEU A 78 1.25 6.66 11.05
N HIS A 79 0.22 6.67 10.20
CA HIS A 79 0.27 7.34 8.90
C HIS A 79 0.39 8.87 9.02
N THR A 80 -0.10 9.49 10.10
CA THR A 80 0.20 10.91 10.39
C THR A 80 1.69 11.13 10.68
N ALA A 81 2.31 10.24 11.46
CA ALA A 81 3.74 10.29 11.74
C ALA A 81 4.59 10.02 10.48
N VAL A 82 4.18 9.07 9.62
CA VAL A 82 4.82 8.80 8.32
C VAL A 82 4.85 10.07 7.48
N ARG A 83 3.72 10.78 7.38
CA ARG A 83 3.65 12.04 6.64
C ARG A 83 4.61 13.09 7.21
N ALA A 84 4.60 13.26 8.53
CA ALA A 84 5.49 14.20 9.20
C ALA A 84 6.98 13.86 8.94
N CYS A 85 7.35 12.57 8.94
CA CYS A 85 8.72 12.15 8.65
C CYS A 85 9.11 12.41 7.18
N ILE A 86 8.22 12.16 6.22
CA ILE A 86 8.50 12.46 4.80
C ILE A 86 8.71 13.96 4.60
N GLN A 87 7.89 14.80 5.23
CA GLN A 87 8.03 16.26 5.21
C GLN A 87 9.36 16.71 5.82
N ALA A 88 9.81 16.06 6.89
CA ALA A 88 11.10 16.30 7.52
C ALA A 88 12.30 15.66 6.78
N ARG A 89 12.08 14.99 5.64
CA ARG A 89 13.10 14.22 4.88
C ARG A 89 13.70 13.02 5.63
N GLU A 90 13.01 12.55 6.67
CA GLU A 90 13.39 11.41 7.53
C GLU A 90 12.81 10.09 6.98
N PHE A 91 13.29 9.66 5.80
CA PHE A 91 12.70 8.53 5.08
C PHE A 91 12.89 7.17 5.75
N ASP A 92 13.97 6.97 6.50
CA ASP A 92 14.19 5.72 7.23
C ASP A 92 13.19 5.56 8.38
N ARG A 93 12.93 6.65 9.10
CA ARG A 93 11.91 6.71 10.15
C ARG A 93 10.51 6.53 9.57
N ALA A 94 10.23 7.22 8.46
CA ALA A 94 8.98 7.04 7.72
C ALA A 94 8.76 5.58 7.29
N ALA A 95 9.79 4.92 6.76
CA ALA A 95 9.69 3.53 6.33
C ALA A 95 9.40 2.57 7.49
N ARG A 96 10.06 2.74 8.64
CA ARG A 96 9.80 1.91 9.84
C ARG A 96 8.36 2.05 10.32
N LEU A 97 7.88 3.29 10.45
CA LEU A 97 6.51 3.57 10.87
C LEU A 97 5.48 3.09 9.83
N PHE A 98 5.81 3.19 8.54
CA PHE A 98 4.96 2.70 7.46
C PHE A 98 4.82 1.17 7.48
N VAL A 99 5.90 0.43 7.72
CA VAL A 99 5.84 -1.03 7.87
C VAL A 99 5.08 -1.42 9.14
N LEU A 100 5.28 -0.69 10.26
CA LEU A 100 4.51 -0.90 11.49
C LEU A 100 3.00 -0.71 11.25
N ALA A 101 2.60 0.41 10.63
CA ALA A 101 1.21 0.67 10.27
C ALA A 101 0.66 -0.45 9.36
N GLY A 102 1.48 -0.92 8.42
CA GLY A 102 1.14 -2.00 7.50
C GLY A 102 0.89 -3.36 8.16
N VAL A 103 1.67 -3.72 9.20
CA VAL A 103 1.44 -4.98 9.94
C VAL A 103 0.24 -4.86 10.89
N TYR A 104 0.05 -3.71 11.53
CA TYR A 104 -1.12 -3.44 12.38
C TYR A 104 -2.41 -3.46 11.56
N ALA A 105 -2.45 -2.84 10.38
CA ALA A 105 -3.61 -2.90 9.50
C ALA A 105 -3.92 -4.33 9.02
N ARG A 106 -2.91 -5.17 8.78
CA ARG A 106 -3.12 -6.58 8.43
C ARG A 106 -3.64 -7.41 9.60
N PHE A 107 -3.13 -7.15 10.80
CA PHE A 107 -3.63 -7.77 12.02
C PHE A 107 -5.10 -7.39 12.26
N ASP A 108 -5.42 -6.11 12.11
CA ASP A 108 -6.79 -5.60 12.21
C ASP A 108 -7.73 -6.26 11.20
N ALA A 109 -7.31 -6.39 9.95
CA ALA A 109 -8.09 -7.09 8.92
C ALA A 109 -8.33 -8.57 9.25
N LYS A 110 -7.46 -9.22 10.03
CA LYS A 110 -7.69 -10.61 10.48
C LYS A 110 -8.70 -10.71 11.62
N ARG A 111 -8.86 -9.68 12.43
CA ARG A 111 -9.79 -9.67 13.57
C ARG A 111 -11.10 -8.93 13.31
N VAL A 112 -11.20 -8.11 12.27
CA VAL A 112 -12.46 -7.46 11.86
C VAL A 112 -13.31 -8.45 11.06
N ALA A 113 -14.57 -8.63 11.50
CA ALA A 113 -15.48 -9.62 10.93
C ALA A 113 -15.95 -9.27 9.51
N ASP A 114 -16.20 -7.99 9.23
CA ASP A 114 -16.63 -7.50 7.92
C ASP A 114 -15.47 -7.53 6.90
N PRO A 115 -15.50 -8.38 5.86
CA PRO A 115 -14.43 -8.43 4.86
C PRO A 115 -14.32 -7.16 4.01
N SER A 116 -15.39 -6.39 3.85
CA SER A 116 -15.37 -5.14 3.09
C SER A 116 -14.53 -4.07 3.78
N ALA A 117 -14.46 -4.11 5.11
CA ALA A 117 -13.64 -3.21 5.93
C ALA A 117 -12.13 -3.41 5.69
N HIS A 118 -11.70 -4.59 5.23
CA HIS A 118 -10.27 -4.94 5.10
C HIS A 118 -9.53 -4.04 4.09
N GLY A 119 -10.27 -3.39 3.18
CA GLY A 119 -9.76 -2.39 2.25
C GLY A 119 -9.16 -1.14 2.91
N ALA A 120 -9.47 -0.87 4.19
CA ALA A 120 -9.04 0.32 4.91
C ALA A 120 -7.52 0.50 4.90
N GLY A 121 -6.76 -0.58 5.04
CA GLY A 121 -5.30 -0.52 5.01
C GLY A 121 -4.76 -0.04 3.66
N ARG A 122 -5.38 -0.44 2.54
CA ARG A 122 -5.01 0.04 1.21
C ARG A 122 -5.41 1.51 1.03
N ALA A 123 -6.60 1.88 1.49
CA ALA A 123 -7.08 3.25 1.42
C ALA A 123 -6.14 4.21 2.18
N LEU A 124 -5.67 3.85 3.38
CA LEU A 124 -4.69 4.62 4.15
C LEU A 124 -3.36 4.83 3.41
N ILE A 125 -2.86 3.80 2.72
CA ILE A 125 -1.64 3.92 1.91
C ILE A 125 -1.85 4.94 0.78
N ILE A 126 -3.00 4.85 0.07
CA ILE A 126 -3.33 5.78 -1.02
C ILE A 126 -3.46 7.20 -0.47
N GLN A 127 -4.25 7.41 0.58
CA GLN A 127 -4.46 8.71 1.23
C GLN A 127 -3.15 9.32 1.72
N THR A 128 -2.25 8.49 2.28
CA THR A 128 -0.96 8.95 2.79
C THR A 128 -0.02 9.36 1.67
N THR A 129 0.05 8.58 0.60
CA THR A 129 1.10 8.73 -0.41
C THR A 129 0.71 9.61 -1.58
N SER A 130 -0.59 9.87 -1.81
CA SER A 130 -1.08 10.67 -2.93
C SER A 130 -0.60 12.12 -2.90
N ALA A 131 -0.34 12.67 -1.72
CA ALA A 131 0.13 14.05 -1.54
C ALA A 131 1.63 14.24 -1.79
N PHE A 132 2.39 13.15 -1.99
CA PHE A 132 3.85 13.20 -2.11
C PHE A 132 4.35 13.06 -3.55
N SER A 133 5.50 13.68 -3.82
CA SER A 133 6.15 13.61 -5.13
C SER A 133 6.50 12.16 -5.51
N ALA A 134 6.74 11.91 -6.80
CA ALA A 134 7.25 10.60 -7.24
C ALA A 134 8.57 10.23 -6.52
N SER A 135 9.50 11.19 -6.44
CA SER A 135 10.78 11.01 -5.75
C SER A 135 10.61 10.63 -4.27
N ASP A 136 9.70 11.28 -3.55
CA ASP A 136 9.47 10.97 -2.13
C ASP A 136 8.88 9.58 -1.93
N ARG A 137 7.95 9.18 -2.81
CA ARG A 137 7.37 7.83 -2.82
C ARG A 137 8.44 6.77 -3.10
N GLU A 138 9.36 7.03 -4.03
CA GLU A 138 10.50 6.15 -4.32
C GLU A 138 11.45 6.03 -3.12
N ARG A 139 11.76 7.15 -2.44
CA ARG A 139 12.61 7.12 -1.23
C ARG A 139 11.97 6.36 -0.08
N LEU A 140 10.67 6.52 0.15
CA LEU A 140 9.92 5.72 1.11
C LEU A 140 9.97 4.23 0.73
N ALA A 141 9.70 3.90 -0.54
CA ALA A 141 9.72 2.53 -1.03
C ALA A 141 11.10 1.88 -0.87
N ALA A 142 12.19 2.61 -1.13
CA ALA A 142 13.55 2.13 -0.90
C ALA A 142 13.80 1.81 0.59
N GLY A 143 13.31 2.65 1.50
CA GLY A 143 13.36 2.36 2.94
C GLY A 143 12.60 1.08 3.32
N VAL A 144 11.39 0.90 2.78
CA VAL A 144 10.60 -0.31 3.01
C VAL A 144 11.31 -1.56 2.49
N LYS A 145 11.95 -1.50 1.33
CA LYS A 145 12.70 -2.63 0.75
C LYS A 145 13.89 -3.05 1.62
N ARG A 146 14.63 -2.10 2.20
CA ARG A 146 15.69 -2.40 3.19
C ARG A 146 15.15 -3.21 4.36
N LEU A 147 14.01 -2.82 4.91
CA LEU A 147 13.34 -3.54 6.01
C LEU A 147 12.77 -4.90 5.57
N ALA A 148 12.44 -5.08 4.29
CA ALA A 148 11.90 -6.31 3.73
C ALA A 148 12.95 -7.37 3.34
N GLY A 149 14.21 -7.17 3.74
CA GLY A 149 15.28 -8.18 3.64
C GLY A 149 16.45 -7.79 2.73
N GLU A 150 16.44 -6.62 2.07
CA GLU A 150 17.63 -6.13 1.35
C GLU A 150 18.78 -5.75 2.31
N ASP A 151 18.46 -5.36 3.54
CA ASP A 151 19.43 -5.15 4.61
C ASP A 151 19.06 -6.02 5.83
N ARG A 152 19.76 -7.13 5.99
CA ARG A 152 19.51 -8.11 7.07
C ARG A 152 19.67 -7.49 8.46
N ARG A 153 20.63 -6.58 8.66
CA ARG A 153 20.88 -5.96 9.98
C ARG A 153 19.72 -5.03 10.34
N GLN A 154 19.29 -4.21 9.40
CA GLN A 154 18.15 -3.31 9.63
C GLN A 154 16.84 -4.09 9.81
N GLN A 155 16.61 -5.13 9.01
CA GLN A 155 15.46 -6.01 9.17
C GLN A 155 15.45 -6.66 10.56
N GLN A 156 16.56 -7.24 11.02
CA GLN A 156 16.63 -7.90 12.32
C GLN A 156 16.38 -6.92 13.47
N ALA A 157 16.96 -5.72 13.41
CA ALA A 157 16.72 -4.67 14.41
C ALA A 157 15.25 -4.22 14.42
N PHE A 158 14.66 -3.99 13.25
CA PHE A 158 13.24 -3.63 13.12
C PHE A 158 12.33 -4.72 13.70
N CYS A 159 12.56 -5.99 13.34
CA CYS A 159 11.79 -7.12 13.83
C CYS A 159 11.89 -7.28 15.36
N ALA A 160 13.07 -7.09 15.95
CA ALA A 160 13.22 -7.13 17.39
C ALA A 160 12.38 -6.05 18.09
N GLN A 161 12.36 -4.82 17.56
CA GLN A 161 11.56 -3.73 18.10
C GLN A 161 10.04 -4.01 17.97
N VAL A 162 9.59 -4.51 16.81
CA VAL A 162 8.16 -4.83 16.61
C VAL A 162 7.70 -6.00 17.50
N ARG A 163 8.57 -6.98 17.78
CA ARG A 163 8.28 -8.05 18.76
C ARG A 163 8.07 -7.49 20.16
N GLN A 164 8.93 -6.58 20.60
CA GLN A 164 8.82 -5.95 21.91
C GLN A 164 7.56 -5.09 22.03
N LEU A 165 7.16 -4.43 20.95
CA LEU A 165 5.95 -3.61 20.91
C LEU A 165 4.67 -4.45 21.02
N GLY A 166 4.66 -5.63 20.38
CA GLY A 166 3.55 -6.57 20.44
C GLY A 166 2.33 -6.18 19.59
N VAL A 167 1.24 -6.89 19.82
CA VAL A 167 -0.02 -6.74 19.09
C VAL A 167 -0.71 -5.39 19.36
N PRO A 168 -1.54 -4.90 18.42
CA PRO A 168 -2.44 -3.78 18.65
C PRO A 168 -3.28 -3.89 19.94
N GLN A 169 -3.32 -2.82 20.73
CA GLN A 169 -4.10 -2.68 21.98
C GLN A 169 -5.19 -1.61 21.85
N TYR A 170 -5.92 -1.65 20.74
CA TYR A 170 -7.06 -0.77 20.46
C TYR A 170 -8.19 -1.53 19.77
N LEU A 171 -9.39 -0.97 19.75
CA LEU A 171 -10.49 -1.41 18.87
C LEU A 171 -10.30 -0.75 17.49
N PRO A 172 -10.25 -1.49 16.36
CA PRO A 172 -9.90 -0.94 15.05
C PRO A 172 -11.09 -0.20 14.42
N ARG A 173 -11.58 0.85 15.10
CA ARG A 173 -12.76 1.63 14.69
C ARG A 173 -12.60 2.19 13.28
N TYR A 174 -11.41 2.69 12.95
CA TYR A 174 -11.08 3.22 11.62
C TYR A 174 -11.35 2.22 10.49
N MET A 175 -11.16 0.92 10.77
CA MET A 175 -11.38 -0.16 9.82
C MET A 175 -12.84 -0.60 9.86
N ILE A 176 -13.39 -0.84 11.05
CA ILE A 176 -14.81 -1.22 11.22
C ILE A 176 -15.74 -0.21 10.53
N GLN A 177 -15.47 1.09 10.69
CA GLN A 177 -16.25 2.18 10.09
C GLN A 177 -15.97 2.37 8.60
N HIS A 178 -14.93 1.75 8.06
CA HIS A 178 -14.66 1.74 6.62
C HIS A 178 -15.49 0.69 5.88
N GLY A 179 -15.95 -0.35 6.58
CA GLY A 179 -16.76 -1.42 6.00
C GLY A 179 -18.17 -0.98 5.63
N VAL A 180 -18.77 -1.65 4.65
CA VAL A 180 -20.14 -1.35 4.20
C VAL A 180 -21.18 -1.66 5.27
N ASP A 181 -20.88 -2.60 6.18
CA ASP A 181 -21.80 -2.95 7.26
C ASP A 181 -22.02 -1.75 8.21
N ALA A 182 -21.03 -0.87 8.35
CA ALA A 182 -21.12 0.35 9.14
C ALA A 182 -22.11 1.37 8.58
N LEU A 183 -22.51 1.24 7.31
CA LEU A 183 -23.54 2.06 6.68
C LEU A 183 -24.95 1.50 6.91
N SER A 184 -25.07 0.29 7.45
CA SER A 184 -26.35 -0.37 7.67
C SER A 184 -26.95 -0.03 9.03
N ALA A 185 -28.29 0.01 9.12
CA ALA A 185 -29.00 0.11 10.40
C ALA A 185 -28.80 -1.13 11.32
N ARG A 186 -28.13 -2.17 10.82
CA ARG A 186 -27.79 -3.41 11.56
C ARG A 186 -26.34 -3.38 12.08
N ALA A 187 -25.61 -2.30 11.86
CA ALA A 187 -24.26 -2.12 12.40
C ALA A 187 -24.29 -2.28 13.92
N SER A 188 -23.69 -3.36 14.42
CA SER A 188 -23.53 -3.59 15.86
C SER A 188 -22.05 -3.76 16.20
N PRO A 189 -21.52 -2.99 17.17
CA PRO A 189 -20.17 -3.21 17.68
C PRO A 189 -19.94 -4.61 18.25
N GLN A 190 -21.01 -5.29 18.66
CA GLN A 190 -20.96 -6.59 19.34
C GLN A 190 -20.44 -7.72 18.43
N ASN A 191 -20.61 -7.59 17.11
CA ASN A 191 -20.18 -8.57 16.12
C ASN A 191 -19.10 -8.02 15.17
N ALA A 192 -18.51 -6.87 15.50
CA ALA A 192 -17.54 -6.22 14.62
C ALA A 192 -16.20 -6.97 14.55
N LEU A 193 -15.94 -7.85 15.51
CA LEU A 193 -14.72 -8.66 15.60
C LEU A 193 -15.03 -10.15 15.50
N VAL A 194 -14.10 -10.89 14.90
CA VAL A 194 -14.10 -12.35 14.87
C VAL A 194 -13.90 -12.89 16.30
N ALA A 195 -14.70 -13.88 16.69
CA ALA A 195 -14.56 -14.57 17.98
C ALA A 195 -14.83 -16.09 17.80
N PRO A 196 -13.95 -16.98 18.30
CA PRO A 196 -12.66 -16.70 18.95
C PRO A 196 -11.61 -16.18 17.96
N PHE A 197 -10.63 -15.40 18.45
CA PHE A 197 -9.51 -14.87 17.65
C PHE A 197 -8.17 -15.18 18.32
N ASP A 198 -7.33 -15.98 17.65
CA ASP A 198 -5.98 -16.29 18.12
C ASP A 198 -5.00 -15.19 17.71
N ALA A 199 -4.86 -14.20 18.59
CA ALA A 199 -4.00 -13.04 18.37
C ALA A 199 -2.52 -13.44 18.22
N ASP A 200 -2.04 -14.39 19.02
CA ASP A 200 -0.63 -14.76 19.05
C ASP A 200 -0.23 -15.51 17.78
N ALA A 201 -1.07 -16.44 17.31
CA ALA A 201 -0.83 -17.15 16.06
C ALA A 201 -0.85 -16.20 14.85
N VAL A 202 -1.83 -15.29 14.78
CA VAL A 202 -1.92 -14.31 13.69
C VAL A 202 -0.74 -13.35 13.72
N TRP A 203 -0.35 -12.85 14.89
CA TRP A 203 0.79 -11.95 15.04
C TRP A 203 2.09 -12.63 14.60
N SER A 204 2.34 -13.84 15.09
CA SER A 204 3.52 -14.64 14.72
C SER A 204 3.58 -14.93 13.22
N HIS A 205 2.42 -15.26 12.62
CA HIS A 205 2.32 -15.46 11.19
C HIS A 205 2.65 -14.17 10.41
N LEU A 206 2.10 -13.02 10.78
CA LEU A 206 2.38 -11.76 10.09
C LEU A 206 3.84 -11.31 10.22
N GLN A 207 4.47 -11.58 11.35
CA GLN A 207 5.90 -11.32 11.51
C GLN A 207 6.74 -12.11 10.51
N SER A 208 6.46 -13.40 10.33
CA SER A 208 7.23 -14.25 9.41
C SER A 208 6.83 -14.06 7.94
N SER A 209 5.54 -13.93 7.61
CA SER A 209 5.07 -13.90 6.21
C SER A 209 5.07 -12.49 5.60
N TYR A 210 4.67 -11.48 6.37
CA TYR A 210 4.59 -10.11 5.87
C TYR A 210 5.88 -9.33 6.10
N MET A 211 6.40 -9.33 7.33
CA MET A 211 7.62 -8.60 7.66
C MET A 211 8.91 -9.39 7.36
N ARG A 212 8.78 -10.69 7.06
CA ARG A 212 9.92 -11.60 6.82
C ARG A 212 10.91 -11.61 7.96
N CYS A 213 10.42 -11.46 9.18
CA CYS A 213 11.25 -11.50 10.37
C CYS A 213 11.86 -12.89 10.52
N PRO A 214 13.16 -12.99 10.84
CA PRO A 214 13.76 -14.27 11.19
C PRO A 214 13.06 -14.81 12.45
N THR A 215 13.09 -16.12 12.65
CA THR A 215 12.71 -16.72 13.94
C THR A 215 13.54 -16.07 15.06
N PRO A 216 12.96 -15.76 16.23
CA PRO A 216 13.71 -15.26 17.37
C PRO A 216 14.93 -16.11 17.72
#